data_AF-A0A2P2IFR7-F1
#
_entry.id   AF-A0A2P2IFR7-F1
#
_cell.length_a   1.000
_cell.length_b   1.000
_cell.length_c   1.000
_cell.angle_alpha   90.00
_cell.angle_beta   90.00
_cell.angle_gamma   90.00
#
_symmetry.space_group_name_H-M   'P 1'
#
loop_
_entity.id
_entity.type
_entity.pdbx_description
1 polymer ?
#
loop_
_entity_poly.entity_id
_entity_poly.type
_entity_poly.pdbx_seq_one_letter_code
_entity_poly.pdbx_strand_id
1 'polypeptide(L)'
;DTTNLDTSKIVIQIAQKIREHPIIERRAGDADNVLRGLLNLSKALISQDDLAKMRDNSTQKSESSLIYEVFQHCLFDLPSSKADIQPPKCKSRESRKAAFSLLLKLIDNSPENLHELTTLMVPNHFVSQNVGKKPKDWEFLSMNEEKSESGYVGLKNLGCICYMNAFFQQIYMMPTLRHDILSIPDESEDKKNSVLYQFQYVLGFLQESEKQYCDPEAFCHSFKDSEGNPTNVSVQMDAHEFVSVLFDRIDTVLKDTPFSKVLQNCMGGTVAHQIICKTCPHRSERTELFYYISVQVKNKKNIKESLEAYIEGDILEGDNAYLCTK
;
A
#
# COMPACT_ATOMS: atom_id res chain seq x y z
N ASP A 1 -13.67 55.63 12.54
CA ASP A 1 -14.05 54.82 11.36
C ASP A 1 -13.64 53.37 11.51
N THR A 2 -14.41 52.62 12.30
CA THR A 2 -14.38 51.15 12.25
C THR A 2 -15.27 50.73 11.09
N THR A 3 -14.66 50.54 9.92
CA THR A 3 -15.29 49.86 8.78
C THR A 3 -15.97 48.59 9.28
N ASN A 4 -17.30 48.54 9.20
CA ASN A 4 -18.10 47.36 9.50
C ASN A 4 -17.54 46.19 8.67
N LEU A 5 -16.83 45.28 9.34
CA LEU A 5 -16.28 44.10 8.71
C LEU A 5 -17.47 43.21 8.31
N ASP A 6 -17.69 43.05 7.00
CA ASP A 6 -18.75 42.19 6.47
C ASP A 6 -18.35 40.72 6.66
N THR A 7 -18.67 40.18 7.84
CA THR A 7 -18.37 38.81 8.26
C THR A 7 -18.91 37.79 7.27
N SER A 8 -20.08 38.04 6.68
CA SER A 8 -20.69 37.16 5.69
C SER A 8 -19.81 36.97 4.45
N LYS A 9 -19.25 38.06 3.89
CA LYS A 9 -18.33 37.98 2.74
C LYS A 9 -17.04 37.23 3.06
N ILE A 10 -16.50 37.45 4.26
CA ILE A 10 -15.27 36.78 4.68
C ILE A 10 -15.49 35.28 4.81
N VAL A 11 -16.63 34.85 5.38
CA VAL A 11 -16.91 33.41 5.51
C VAL A 11 -17.09 32.75 4.14
N ILE A 12 -17.72 33.41 3.17
CA ILE A 12 -17.82 32.90 1.79
C ILE A 12 -16.43 32.74 1.16
N GLN A 13 -15.55 33.73 1.34
CA GLN A 13 -14.18 33.64 0.84
C GLN A 13 -13.38 32.52 1.51
N ILE A 14 -13.53 32.32 2.83
CA ILE A 14 -12.86 31.24 3.53
C ILE A 14 -13.41 29.88 3.08
N ALA A 15 -14.73 29.75 2.90
CA ALA A 15 -15.35 28.54 2.37
C ALA A 15 -14.76 28.20 1.00
N GLN A 16 -14.66 29.17 0.09
CA GLN A 16 -14.03 28.96 -1.22
C GLN A 16 -12.56 28.52 -1.09
N LYS A 17 -11.79 29.18 -0.20
CA LYS A 17 -10.41 28.77 0.08
C LYS A 17 -10.31 27.34 0.60
N ILE A 18 -11.25 26.89 1.45
CA ILE A 18 -11.30 25.50 1.91
C ILE A 18 -11.57 24.55 0.73
N ARG A 19 -12.49 24.91 -0.19
CA ARG A 19 -12.80 24.09 -1.38
C ARG A 19 -11.59 23.93 -2.30
N GLU A 20 -10.89 25.02 -2.58
CA GLU A 20 -9.75 25.07 -3.50
C GLU A 20 -8.43 24.60 -2.85
N HIS A 21 -8.41 24.41 -1.52
CA HIS A 21 -7.20 24.03 -0.81
C HIS A 21 -6.73 22.62 -1.23
N PRO A 22 -5.46 22.47 -1.66
CA PRO A 22 -4.94 21.19 -2.09
C PRO A 22 -4.82 20.20 -0.91
N ILE A 23 -4.78 18.90 -1.22
CA ILE A 23 -4.55 17.87 -0.21
C ILE A 23 -3.07 17.85 0.15
N ILE A 24 -2.76 18.42 1.32
CA ILE A 24 -1.41 18.43 1.89
C ILE A 24 -1.17 17.22 2.79
N GLU A 25 -2.17 16.82 3.60
CA GLU A 25 -2.05 15.66 4.50
C GLU A 25 -2.17 14.37 3.71
N ARG A 26 -1.04 13.82 3.24
CA ARG A 26 -1.02 12.55 2.49
C ARG A 26 -0.90 11.36 3.42
N ARG A 27 -0.25 11.53 4.57
CA ARG A 27 -0.04 10.52 5.61
C ARG A 27 -0.55 11.05 6.96
N ALA A 28 -0.84 10.13 7.90
CA ALA A 28 -1.33 10.51 9.24
C ALA A 28 -0.39 11.45 10.02
N GLY A 29 0.92 11.40 9.75
CA GLY A 29 1.92 12.28 10.38
C GLY A 29 2.09 13.65 9.73
N ASP A 30 1.46 13.90 8.58
CA ASP A 30 1.53 15.20 7.91
C ASP A 30 0.58 16.20 8.61
N ALA A 31 0.98 17.46 8.70
CA ALA A 31 0.21 18.50 9.36
C ALA A 31 -0.12 19.66 8.41
N ASP A 32 -1.42 19.87 8.15
CA ASP A 32 -1.89 21.01 7.36
C ASP A 32 -2.34 22.17 8.25
N ASN A 33 -1.36 23.01 8.62
CA ASN A 33 -1.61 24.17 9.45
C ASN A 33 -2.49 25.23 8.77
N VAL A 34 -2.49 25.29 7.43
CA VAL A 34 -3.27 26.27 6.66
C VAL A 34 -4.74 25.89 6.67
N LEU A 35 -5.06 24.65 6.29
CA LEU A 35 -6.43 24.12 6.35
C LEU A 35 -6.98 24.19 7.76
N ARG A 36 -6.18 23.79 8.77
CA ARG A 36 -6.56 23.91 10.18
C ARG A 36 -6.86 25.36 10.57
N GLY A 37 -6.06 26.31 10.09
CA GLY A 37 -6.28 27.74 10.29
C GLY A 37 -7.59 28.20 9.67
N LEU A 38 -7.87 27.83 8.42
CA LEU A 38 -9.10 28.16 7.70
C LEU A 38 -10.34 27.60 8.42
N LEU A 39 -10.31 26.34 8.85
CA LEU A 39 -11.41 25.70 9.58
C LEU A 39 -11.71 26.39 10.92
N ASN A 40 -10.67 26.71 11.69
CA ASN A 40 -10.83 27.40 12.97
C ASN A 40 -11.27 28.86 12.80
N LEU A 41 -10.78 29.55 11.76
CA LEU A 41 -11.19 30.90 11.44
C LEU A 41 -12.66 30.94 11.02
N SER A 42 -13.11 30.02 10.16
CA SER A 42 -14.52 29.83 9.82
C SER A 42 -15.35 29.66 11.08
N LYS A 43 -14.95 28.75 11.98
CA LYS A 43 -15.66 28.49 13.24
C LYS A 43 -15.81 29.76 14.10
N ALA A 44 -14.77 30.59 14.15
CA ALA A 44 -14.78 31.81 14.95
C ALA A 44 -15.63 32.94 14.35
N LEU A 45 -15.70 33.02 13.02
CA LEU A 45 -16.38 34.10 12.30
C LEU A 45 -17.86 33.83 12.00
N ILE A 46 -18.29 32.57 12.02
CA ILE A 46 -19.68 32.21 11.75
C ILE A 46 -20.59 32.70 12.88
N SER A 47 -21.38 33.72 12.58
CA SER A 47 -22.54 34.13 13.37
C SER A 47 -23.85 33.55 12.81
N GLN A 48 -24.91 33.55 13.61
CA GLN A 48 -26.24 33.06 13.19
C GLN A 48 -26.81 33.86 11.99
N ASP A 49 -26.55 35.16 11.95
CA ASP A 49 -27.00 36.04 10.86
C ASP A 49 -26.23 35.79 9.55
N ASP A 50 -24.98 35.34 9.63
CA ASP A 50 -24.18 34.99 8.45
C ASP A 50 -24.65 33.69 7.80
N LEU A 51 -25.13 32.72 8.58
CA LEU A 51 -25.65 31.43 8.10
C LEU A 51 -26.93 31.61 7.28
N ALA A 52 -27.84 32.48 7.71
CA ALA A 52 -29.06 32.78 6.99
C ALA A 52 -28.77 33.46 5.63
N LYS A 53 -27.84 34.43 5.59
CA LYS A 53 -27.45 35.15 4.37
C LYS A 53 -26.68 34.31 3.36
N MET A 54 -25.85 33.37 3.82
CA MET A 54 -25.17 32.43 2.93
C MET A 54 -26.15 31.55 2.16
N ARG A 55 -27.32 31.29 2.74
CA ARG A 55 -28.35 30.45 2.11
C ARG A 55 -29.18 31.19 1.07
N ASP A 56 -29.48 32.47 1.29
CA ASP A 56 -30.22 33.30 0.32
C ASP A 56 -29.46 33.50 -1.01
N ASN A 57 -28.12 33.49 -0.96
CA ASN A 57 -27.29 33.54 -2.17
C ASN A 57 -27.11 32.17 -2.84
N SER A 58 -27.43 31.06 -2.16
CA SER A 58 -27.31 29.70 -2.67
C SER A 58 -28.68 29.14 -3.08
N THR A 59 -29.21 29.63 -4.20
CA THR A 59 -30.22 28.89 -5.00
C THR A 59 -29.61 27.68 -5.74
N GLN A 60 -28.39 27.26 -5.39
CA GLN A 60 -27.68 26.15 -6.00
C GLN A 60 -27.51 24.99 -5.01
N LYS A 61 -27.98 23.81 -5.44
CA LYS A 61 -27.77 22.42 -4.99
C LYS A 61 -27.04 22.20 -3.65
N SER A 62 -27.63 21.35 -2.80
CA SER A 62 -27.09 20.84 -1.51
C SER A 62 -25.61 20.39 -1.56
N GLU A 63 -25.10 19.94 -2.70
CA GLU A 63 -23.70 19.53 -2.90
C GLU A 63 -22.69 20.69 -2.81
N SER A 64 -23.12 21.95 -2.76
CA SER A 64 -22.24 23.14 -2.66
C SER A 64 -22.17 23.75 -1.25
N SER A 65 -22.87 23.17 -0.28
CA SER A 65 -22.90 23.68 1.08
C SER A 65 -21.55 23.53 1.78
N LEU A 66 -21.25 24.42 2.72
CA LEU A 66 -20.04 24.29 3.55
C LEU A 66 -20.09 23.02 4.42
N ILE A 67 -21.30 22.58 4.80
CA ILE A 67 -21.49 21.32 5.53
C ILE A 67 -21.08 20.14 4.65
N TYR A 68 -21.55 20.09 3.41
CA TYR A 68 -21.18 19.07 2.45
C TYR A 68 -19.67 19.06 2.21
N GLU A 69 -19.05 20.22 1.97
CA GLU A 69 -17.59 20.31 1.77
C GLU A 69 -16.80 19.78 2.98
N VAL A 70 -17.17 20.20 4.20
CA VAL A 70 -16.44 19.80 5.42
C VAL A 70 -16.71 18.33 5.77
N PHE A 71 -17.92 17.84 5.55
CA PHE A 71 -18.27 16.45 5.82
C PHE A 71 -17.67 15.52 4.76
N GLN A 72 -17.99 15.74 3.50
CA GLN A 72 -17.59 14.87 2.40
C GLN A 72 -16.11 15.03 2.07
N HIS A 73 -15.71 16.20 1.54
CA HIS A 73 -14.37 16.41 0.99
C HIS A 73 -13.28 16.58 2.05
N CYS A 74 -13.61 17.10 3.24
CA CYS A 74 -12.61 17.22 4.30
C CYS A 74 -12.50 15.95 5.16
N LEU A 75 -13.58 15.21 5.44
CA LEU A 75 -13.58 14.15 6.46
C LEU A 75 -13.79 12.72 5.95
N PHE A 76 -14.64 12.51 4.94
CA PHE A 76 -15.21 11.18 4.65
C PHE A 76 -15.16 10.72 3.19
N ASP A 77 -14.56 11.48 2.28
CA ASP A 77 -14.34 11.01 0.92
C ASP A 77 -13.58 9.68 0.91
N LEU A 78 -14.10 8.75 0.11
CA LEU A 78 -13.47 7.45 -0.11
C LEU A 78 -12.81 7.50 -1.49
N PRO A 79 -11.48 7.53 -1.56
CA PRO A 79 -10.79 7.64 -2.84
C PRO A 79 -11.16 6.46 -3.74
N SER A 80 -11.50 6.76 -4.98
CA SER A 80 -11.92 5.77 -5.97
C SER A 80 -11.37 6.14 -7.34
N SER A 81 -10.59 5.22 -7.91
CA SER A 81 -10.02 5.37 -9.25
C SER A 81 -11.07 5.41 -10.36
N LYS A 82 -12.29 4.91 -10.12
CA LYS A 82 -13.37 4.91 -11.12
C LYS A 82 -14.06 6.26 -11.28
N ALA A 83 -14.02 7.09 -10.25
CA ALA A 83 -14.76 8.35 -10.19
C ALA A 83 -13.84 9.57 -9.98
N ASP A 84 -12.51 9.37 -10.06
CA ASP A 84 -11.47 10.37 -9.80
C ASP A 84 -11.70 11.12 -8.47
N ILE A 85 -12.16 10.38 -7.45
CA ILE A 85 -12.43 10.93 -6.13
C ILE A 85 -11.10 11.01 -5.39
N GLN A 86 -10.72 12.22 -5.01
CA GLN A 86 -9.51 12.48 -4.23
C GLN A 86 -9.70 12.05 -2.75
N PRO A 87 -8.62 11.73 -2.02
CA PRO A 87 -8.72 11.41 -0.60
C PRO A 87 -9.15 12.64 0.22
N PRO A 88 -9.64 12.43 1.45
CA PRO A 88 -10.14 13.52 2.28
C PRO A 88 -8.99 14.45 2.69
N LYS A 89 -9.27 15.76 2.74
CA LYS A 89 -8.27 16.80 3.07
C LYS A 89 -7.77 16.71 4.52
N CYS A 90 -8.62 16.29 5.47
CA CYS A 90 -8.28 16.16 6.89
C CYS A 90 -7.99 14.69 7.26
N LYS A 91 -6.70 14.37 7.38
CA LYS A 91 -6.21 13.07 7.87
C LYS A 91 -5.71 13.14 9.30
N SER A 92 -5.01 14.20 9.70
CA SER A 92 -4.44 14.36 11.03
C SER A 92 -5.51 14.50 12.12
N ARG A 93 -5.16 14.10 13.35
CA ARG A 93 -6.07 14.21 14.50
C ARG A 93 -6.52 15.65 14.72
N GLU A 94 -5.61 16.60 14.52
CA GLU A 94 -5.81 18.04 14.71
C GLU A 94 -6.72 18.63 13.64
N SER A 95 -6.50 18.30 12.35
CA SER A 95 -7.34 18.79 11.24
C SER A 95 -8.75 18.23 11.33
N ARG A 96 -8.90 16.92 11.61
CA ARG A 96 -10.20 16.28 11.82
C ARG A 96 -10.94 16.88 13.01
N LYS A 97 -10.26 17.14 14.14
CA LYS A 97 -10.87 17.82 15.30
C LYS A 97 -11.36 19.23 14.96
N ALA A 98 -10.62 19.99 14.17
CA ALA A 98 -11.04 21.32 13.72
C ALA A 98 -12.28 21.24 12.80
N ALA A 99 -12.30 20.30 11.86
CA ALA A 99 -13.45 20.07 10.97
C ALA A 99 -14.71 19.66 11.75
N PHE A 100 -14.62 18.70 12.67
CA PHE A 100 -15.75 18.33 13.54
C PHE A 100 -16.23 19.51 14.40
N SER A 101 -15.29 20.30 14.94
CA SER A 101 -15.64 21.49 15.72
C SER A 101 -16.38 22.55 14.90
N LEU A 102 -16.06 22.67 13.61
CA LEU A 102 -16.76 23.55 12.68
C LEU A 102 -18.15 23.02 12.35
N LEU A 103 -18.30 21.72 12.06
CA LEU A 103 -19.61 21.09 11.84
C LEU A 103 -20.55 21.29 13.03
N LEU A 104 -20.06 21.07 14.25
CA LEU A 104 -20.84 21.30 15.48
C LEU A 104 -21.29 22.77 15.61
N LYS A 105 -20.48 23.72 15.15
CA LYS A 105 -20.86 25.14 15.16
C LYS A 105 -21.86 25.48 14.07
N LEU A 106 -21.80 24.82 12.92
CA LEU A 106 -22.73 25.03 11.80
C LEU A 106 -24.15 24.53 12.11
N ILE A 107 -24.28 23.49 12.92
CA ILE A 107 -25.59 22.93 13.33
C ILE A 107 -26.18 23.62 14.57
N ASP A 108 -25.36 24.38 15.32
CA ASP A 108 -25.77 25.09 16.53
C ASP A 108 -26.94 26.04 16.21
N ASN A 109 -28.10 25.84 16.83
CA ASN A 109 -29.35 26.58 16.59
C ASN A 109 -29.85 26.63 15.13
N SER A 110 -29.44 25.69 14.26
CA SER A 110 -29.90 25.60 12.88
C SER A 110 -30.50 24.21 12.57
N PRO A 111 -31.84 24.06 12.56
CA PRO A 111 -32.49 22.77 12.33
C PRO A 111 -32.29 22.24 10.90
N GLU A 112 -32.17 23.13 9.91
CA GLU A 112 -31.96 22.74 8.50
C GLU A 112 -30.54 22.19 8.29
N ASN A 113 -29.53 22.86 8.86
CA ASN A 113 -28.14 22.37 8.82
C ASN A 113 -27.99 21.03 9.55
N LEU A 114 -28.72 20.85 10.65
CA LEU A 114 -28.78 19.57 11.35
C LEU A 114 -29.40 18.48 10.47
N HIS A 115 -30.48 18.79 9.76
CA HIS A 115 -31.13 17.86 8.84
C HIS A 115 -30.21 17.46 7.68
N GLU A 116 -29.49 18.42 7.08
CA GLU A 116 -28.51 18.16 6.03
C GLU A 116 -27.38 17.25 6.53
N LEU A 117 -26.74 17.60 7.65
CA LEU A 117 -25.67 16.78 8.23
C LEU A 117 -26.15 15.37 8.58
N THR A 118 -27.35 15.24 9.15
CA THR A 118 -27.93 13.93 9.49
C THR A 118 -28.17 13.09 8.23
N THR A 119 -28.66 13.71 7.15
CA THR A 119 -28.87 13.05 5.85
C THR A 119 -27.55 12.54 5.27
N LEU A 120 -26.46 13.30 5.41
CA LEU A 120 -25.12 12.88 4.98
C LEU A 120 -24.52 11.76 5.87
N MET A 121 -24.85 11.74 7.16
CA MET A 121 -24.36 10.72 8.09
C MET A 121 -25.08 9.38 7.96
N VAL A 122 -26.37 9.38 7.61
CA VAL A 122 -27.22 8.19 7.52
C VAL A 122 -26.56 7.04 6.74
N PRO A 123 -26.04 7.25 5.51
CA PRO A 123 -25.36 6.19 4.75
C PRO A 123 -24.19 5.54 5.50
N ASN A 124 -23.44 6.31 6.29
CA ASN A 124 -22.27 5.82 7.05
C ASN A 124 -22.68 4.89 8.20
N HIS A 125 -23.92 4.97 8.69
CA HIS A 125 -24.44 4.08 9.72
C HIS A 125 -24.98 2.75 9.16
N PHE A 126 -25.33 2.71 7.88
CA PHE A 126 -25.88 1.52 7.22
C PHE A 126 -24.85 0.67 6.46
N VAL A 127 -23.54 0.93 6.66
CA VAL A 127 -22.42 0.20 6.04
C VAL A 127 -22.51 -1.33 6.24
N SER A 128 -23.15 -1.77 7.33
CA SER A 128 -23.38 -3.20 7.62
C SER A 128 -24.31 -3.92 6.62
N GLN A 129 -25.10 -3.22 5.81
CA GLN A 129 -26.07 -3.89 4.93
C GLN A 129 -25.61 -4.05 3.48
N ASN A 130 -24.67 -3.24 2.98
CA ASN A 130 -24.42 -3.21 1.53
C ASN A 130 -23.00 -3.53 1.03
N VAL A 131 -21.91 -3.55 1.83
CA VAL A 131 -20.56 -3.83 1.26
C VAL A 131 -19.56 -4.54 2.20
N GLY A 132 -19.86 -4.80 3.48
CA GLY A 132 -18.87 -5.32 4.44
C GLY A 132 -19.15 -6.73 4.97
N LYS A 133 -18.09 -7.56 5.10
CA LYS A 133 -18.12 -8.73 6.03
C LYS A 133 -18.54 -8.20 7.40
N LYS A 134 -19.48 -8.88 8.09
CA LYS A 134 -19.80 -8.56 9.49
C LYS A 134 -18.49 -8.44 10.29
N PRO A 135 -18.36 -7.47 11.21
CA PRO A 135 -17.23 -7.45 12.13
C PRO A 135 -17.09 -8.83 12.75
N LYS A 136 -15.90 -9.44 12.59
CA LYS A 136 -15.66 -10.81 13.09
C LYS A 136 -15.63 -10.84 14.61
N ASP A 137 -15.32 -9.71 15.24
CA ASP A 137 -15.12 -9.57 16.68
C ASP A 137 -16.01 -8.48 17.29
N TRP A 138 -16.35 -8.67 18.56
CA TRP A 138 -17.18 -7.75 19.34
C TRP A 138 -16.44 -6.45 19.74
N GLU A 139 -15.11 -6.42 19.62
CA GLU A 139 -14.24 -5.29 19.97
C GLU A 139 -13.83 -4.44 18.75
N PHE A 140 -14.75 -4.27 17.79
CA PHE A 140 -14.47 -3.44 16.61
C PHE A 140 -14.30 -1.96 16.99
N LEU A 141 -13.06 -1.48 16.91
CA LEU A 141 -12.72 -0.06 17.00
C LEU A 141 -12.07 0.35 15.68
N SER A 142 -12.63 1.34 14.99
CA SER A 142 -12.12 1.80 13.69
C SER A 142 -10.66 2.22 13.74
N MET A 143 -10.22 2.81 14.86
CA MET A 143 -8.82 3.22 15.08
C MET A 143 -7.84 2.03 15.10
N ASN A 144 -8.30 0.84 15.48
CA ASN A 144 -7.45 -0.35 15.52
C ASN A 144 -7.26 -0.97 14.13
N GLU A 145 -8.10 -0.61 13.16
CA GLU A 145 -8.04 -1.07 11.77
C GLU A 145 -7.25 -0.10 10.87
N GLU A 146 -6.75 1.00 11.42
CA GLU A 146 -5.94 2.00 10.71
C GLU A 146 -4.47 1.59 10.64
N LYS A 147 -3.79 2.10 9.62
CA LYS A 147 -2.34 1.97 9.42
C LYS A 147 -1.59 2.52 10.64
N SER A 148 -0.49 1.87 11.01
CA SER A 148 0.35 2.33 12.12
C SER A 148 0.92 3.73 11.88
N GLU A 149 1.27 4.44 12.96
CA GLU A 149 1.93 5.75 12.91
C GLU A 149 3.26 5.74 12.12
N SER A 150 3.91 4.57 12.02
CA SER A 150 5.11 4.40 11.19
C SER A 150 4.85 4.59 9.69
N GLY A 151 3.58 4.60 9.27
CA GLY A 151 3.18 4.81 7.89
C GLY A 151 3.25 3.57 7.01
N TYR A 152 3.37 2.37 7.60
CA TYR A 152 3.42 1.09 6.89
C TYR A 152 2.24 0.17 7.22
N VAL A 153 1.82 -0.61 6.21
CA VAL A 153 0.76 -1.62 6.30
C VAL A 153 1.37 -2.97 6.64
N GLY A 154 0.76 -3.71 7.57
CA GLY A 154 1.14 -5.07 7.91
C GLY A 154 0.63 -6.11 6.91
N LEU A 155 0.99 -7.38 7.15
CA LEU A 155 0.42 -8.52 6.46
C LEU A 155 -0.18 -9.47 7.48
N LYS A 156 -1.41 -9.91 7.24
CA LYS A 156 -2.05 -10.89 8.10
C LYS A 156 -1.35 -12.23 7.95
N ASN A 157 -1.01 -12.85 9.08
CA ASN A 157 -0.56 -14.23 9.06
C ASN A 157 -1.79 -15.16 9.05
N LEU A 158 -1.92 -15.97 8.00
CA LEU A 158 -3.00 -16.96 7.85
C LEU A 158 -2.70 -18.29 8.54
N GLY A 159 -1.52 -18.42 9.16
CA GLY A 159 -1.07 -19.60 9.89
C GLY A 159 0.45 -19.70 9.87
N CYS A 160 0.96 -20.48 8.93
CA CYS A 160 2.38 -20.82 8.75
C CYS A 160 3.04 -20.06 7.59
N ILE A 161 2.49 -18.90 7.18
CA ILE A 161 2.93 -18.15 5.99
C ILE A 161 3.87 -16.97 6.30
N CYS A 162 4.54 -16.97 7.45
CA CYS A 162 5.43 -15.87 7.85
C CYS A 162 6.60 -15.67 6.87
N TYR A 163 7.07 -16.72 6.21
CA TYR A 163 8.10 -16.64 5.17
C TYR A 163 7.63 -15.82 3.96
N MET A 164 6.37 -15.99 3.53
CA MET A 164 5.78 -15.18 2.46
C MET A 164 5.67 -13.73 2.88
N ASN A 165 5.15 -13.48 4.08
CA ASN A 165 4.94 -12.14 4.59
C ASN A 165 6.26 -11.37 4.74
N ALA A 166 7.31 -12.03 5.26
CA ALA A 166 8.63 -11.45 5.36
C ALA A 166 9.20 -11.07 3.99
N PHE A 167 9.07 -11.97 3.01
CA PHE A 167 9.52 -11.70 1.65
C PHE A 167 8.75 -10.56 0.97
N PHE A 168 7.42 -10.51 1.10
CA PHE A 168 6.62 -9.42 0.53
C PHE A 168 6.98 -8.06 1.12
N GLN A 169 7.22 -7.97 2.43
CA GLN A 169 7.71 -6.74 3.05
C GLN A 169 9.10 -6.38 2.54
N GLN A 170 10.00 -7.35 2.37
CA GLN A 170 11.34 -7.12 1.82
C GLN A 170 11.28 -6.54 0.40
N ILE A 171 10.51 -7.15 -0.51
CA ILE A 171 10.35 -6.67 -1.89
C ILE A 171 9.65 -5.31 -1.93
N TYR A 172 8.63 -5.11 -1.09
CA TYR A 172 7.96 -3.81 -0.98
C TYR A 172 8.93 -2.67 -0.61
N MET A 173 9.94 -2.97 0.20
CA MET A 173 10.97 -2.01 0.59
C MET A 173 12.08 -1.82 -0.46
N MET A 174 11.99 -2.46 -1.63
CA MET A 174 12.87 -2.25 -2.79
C MET A 174 12.15 -1.40 -3.85
N PRO A 175 12.29 -0.05 -3.85
CA PRO A 175 11.44 0.81 -4.66
C PRO A 175 11.51 0.52 -6.15
N THR A 176 12.72 0.31 -6.69
CA THR A 176 12.92 0.00 -8.11
C THR A 176 12.14 -1.26 -8.51
N LEU A 177 12.38 -2.36 -7.81
CA LEU A 177 11.71 -3.63 -8.09
C LEU A 177 10.19 -3.54 -7.91
N ARG A 178 9.73 -2.87 -6.85
CA ARG A 178 8.31 -2.64 -6.60
C ARG A 178 7.66 -1.86 -7.75
N HIS A 179 8.29 -0.77 -8.20
CA HIS A 179 7.76 0.04 -9.31
C HIS A 179 7.75 -0.75 -10.62
N ASP A 180 8.82 -1.49 -10.91
CA ASP A 180 8.89 -2.31 -12.11
C ASP A 180 7.79 -3.37 -12.09
N ILE A 181 7.62 -4.14 -11.01
CA ILE A 181 6.57 -5.16 -10.88
C ILE A 181 5.17 -4.56 -11.02
N LEU A 182 4.89 -3.41 -10.38
CA LEU A 182 3.59 -2.75 -10.46
C LEU A 182 3.29 -2.15 -11.84
N SER A 183 4.32 -1.87 -12.65
CA SER A 183 4.16 -1.33 -14.00
C SER A 183 3.81 -2.39 -15.05
N ILE A 184 3.99 -3.67 -14.73
CA ILE A 184 3.74 -4.77 -15.66
C ILE A 184 2.23 -4.93 -15.88
N PRO A 185 1.74 -4.88 -17.13
CA PRO A 185 0.36 -5.23 -17.43
C PRO A 185 0.17 -6.75 -17.26
N ASP A 186 -0.73 -7.15 -16.36
CA ASP A 186 -1.21 -8.53 -16.31
C ASP A 186 -2.36 -8.69 -17.33
N GLU A 187 -2.16 -9.50 -18.38
CA GLU A 187 -3.17 -9.77 -19.42
C GLU A 187 -4.10 -10.96 -19.07
N SER A 188 -3.90 -11.57 -17.89
CA SER A 188 -4.68 -12.74 -17.45
C SER A 188 -6.18 -12.42 -17.36
N GLU A 189 -7.01 -13.23 -18.01
CA GLU A 189 -8.48 -13.13 -17.92
C GLU A 189 -8.96 -13.42 -16.49
N ASP A 190 -8.36 -14.43 -15.84
CA ASP A 190 -8.68 -14.81 -14.47
C ASP A 190 -7.68 -14.22 -13.46
N LYS A 191 -8.00 -13.01 -13.00
CA LYS A 191 -7.23 -12.31 -11.95
C LYS A 191 -7.16 -13.06 -10.63
N LYS A 192 -8.12 -13.95 -10.31
CA LYS A 192 -8.12 -14.71 -9.05
C LYS A 192 -7.09 -15.84 -9.06
N ASN A 193 -6.76 -16.36 -10.24
CA ASN A 193 -5.77 -17.41 -10.43
C ASN A 193 -4.42 -16.88 -10.96
N SER A 194 -4.30 -15.60 -11.34
CA SER A 194 -3.02 -14.99 -11.71
C SER A 194 -2.15 -14.68 -10.49
N VAL A 195 -1.03 -15.38 -10.38
CA VAL A 195 -0.01 -15.13 -9.34
C VAL A 195 0.58 -13.73 -9.47
N LEU A 196 0.83 -13.26 -10.70
CA LEU A 196 1.37 -11.92 -10.95
C LEU A 196 0.41 -10.84 -10.44
N TYR A 197 -0.87 -10.93 -10.80
CA TYR A 197 -1.87 -9.97 -10.35
C TYR A 197 -2.04 -9.98 -8.83
N GLN A 198 -2.11 -11.16 -8.20
CA GLN A 198 -2.24 -11.23 -6.74
C GLN A 198 -0.99 -10.69 -6.03
N PHE A 199 0.20 -10.90 -6.59
CA PHE A 199 1.42 -10.32 -6.05
C PHE A 199 1.45 -8.79 -6.19
N GLN A 200 1.07 -8.26 -7.36
CA GLN A 200 0.89 -6.83 -7.58
C GLN A 200 -0.17 -6.24 -6.64
N TYR A 201 -1.26 -6.95 -6.39
CA TYR A 201 -2.30 -6.52 -5.47
C TYR A 201 -1.76 -6.37 -4.05
N VAL A 202 -0.97 -7.34 -3.57
CA VAL A 202 -0.32 -7.23 -2.24
C VAL A 202 0.59 -6.00 -2.20
N LEU A 203 1.48 -5.83 -3.19
CA LEU A 203 2.40 -4.68 -3.22
C LEU A 203 1.68 -3.33 -3.31
N GLY A 204 0.64 -3.24 -4.15
CA GLY A 204 -0.18 -2.05 -4.30
C GLY A 204 -0.97 -1.73 -3.04
N PHE A 205 -1.51 -2.75 -2.36
CA PHE A 205 -2.18 -2.57 -1.07
C PHE A 205 -1.22 -2.06 0.00
N LEU A 206 0.00 -2.61 0.08
CA LEU A 206 1.03 -2.12 1.01
C LEU A 206 1.40 -0.65 0.72
N GLN A 207 1.34 -0.24 -0.55
CA GLN A 207 1.65 1.13 -0.98
C GLN A 207 0.54 2.13 -0.64
N GLU A 208 -0.71 1.82 -1.03
CA GLU A 208 -1.81 2.79 -1.07
C GLU A 208 -2.80 2.68 0.09
N SER A 209 -2.84 1.54 0.79
CA SER A 209 -3.86 1.32 1.82
C SER A 209 -3.56 2.08 3.12
N GLU A 210 -4.63 2.61 3.72
CA GLU A 210 -4.64 3.18 5.07
C GLU A 210 -5.11 2.16 6.12
N LYS A 211 -5.31 0.90 5.73
CA LYS A 211 -5.66 -0.18 6.66
C LYS A 211 -4.44 -0.67 7.44
N GLN A 212 -4.69 -1.31 8.58
CA GLN A 212 -3.68 -1.90 9.44
C GLN A 212 -2.87 -2.99 8.72
N TYR A 213 -3.53 -3.86 7.94
CA TYR A 213 -2.88 -4.96 7.23
C TYR A 213 -3.58 -5.35 5.92
N CYS A 214 -2.83 -6.01 5.04
CA CYS A 214 -3.35 -6.72 3.87
C CYS A 214 -3.60 -8.20 4.22
N ASP A 215 -4.68 -8.78 3.68
CA ASP A 215 -4.98 -10.21 3.79
C ASP A 215 -4.52 -10.94 2.50
N PRO A 216 -3.46 -11.78 2.56
CA PRO A 216 -2.89 -12.43 1.38
C PRO A 216 -3.60 -13.73 0.99
N GLU A 217 -4.83 -13.99 1.46
CA GLU A 217 -5.60 -15.21 1.17
C GLU A 217 -5.75 -15.47 -0.34
N ALA A 218 -6.02 -14.42 -1.11
CA ALA A 218 -6.16 -14.53 -2.57
C ALA A 218 -4.83 -14.88 -3.26
N PHE A 219 -3.70 -14.38 -2.75
CA PHE A 219 -2.38 -14.80 -3.22
C PHE A 219 -2.15 -16.29 -2.95
N CYS A 220 -2.39 -16.75 -1.72
CA CYS A 220 -2.24 -18.17 -1.33
C CYS A 220 -3.12 -19.08 -2.19
N HIS A 221 -4.31 -18.62 -2.58
CA HIS A 221 -5.18 -19.34 -3.51
C HIS A 221 -4.61 -19.45 -4.93
N SER A 222 -4.07 -18.34 -5.46
CA SER A 222 -3.45 -18.33 -6.80
C SER A 222 -2.12 -19.08 -6.85
N PHE A 223 -1.38 -19.10 -5.75
CA PHE A 223 -0.09 -19.75 -5.63
C PHE A 223 -0.28 -21.25 -5.40
N LYS A 224 -0.53 -21.98 -6.50
CA LYS A 224 -0.80 -23.42 -6.49
C LYS A 224 0.47 -24.26 -6.44
N ASP A 225 0.49 -25.42 -5.82
CA ASP A 225 1.62 -26.35 -5.86
C ASP A 225 1.74 -27.08 -7.23
N SER A 226 2.67 -28.03 -7.34
CA SER A 226 2.88 -28.84 -8.55
C SER A 226 1.67 -29.72 -8.91
N GLU A 227 0.78 -29.99 -7.97
CA GLU A 227 -0.46 -30.75 -8.16
C GLU A 227 -1.64 -29.84 -8.52
N GLY A 228 -1.43 -28.52 -8.57
CA GLY A 228 -2.45 -27.53 -8.87
C GLY A 228 -3.33 -27.15 -7.67
N ASN A 229 -2.99 -27.59 -6.46
CA ASN A 229 -3.72 -27.25 -5.25
C ASN A 229 -3.25 -25.91 -4.69
N PRO A 230 -4.15 -25.05 -4.17
CA PRO A 230 -3.79 -23.84 -3.45
C PRO A 230 -2.77 -24.06 -2.34
N THR A 231 -2.00 -23.02 -2.00
CA THR A 231 -1.06 -23.07 -0.88
C THR A 231 -1.77 -23.48 0.40
N ASN A 232 -1.31 -24.56 1.02
CA ASN A 232 -1.77 -24.94 2.35
C ASN A 232 -1.12 -24.03 3.41
N VAL A 233 -1.89 -23.05 3.90
CA VAL A 233 -1.43 -22.06 4.90
C VAL A 233 -1.08 -22.66 6.26
N SER A 234 -1.38 -23.93 6.51
CA SER A 234 -1.01 -24.64 7.75
C SER A 234 0.38 -25.30 7.67
N VAL A 235 0.98 -25.36 6.48
CA VAL A 235 2.29 -26.00 6.24
C VAL A 235 3.34 -24.91 6.05
N GLN A 236 4.47 -25.06 6.75
CA GLN A 236 5.63 -24.20 6.50
C GLN A 236 6.39 -24.67 5.28
N MET A 237 6.91 -23.71 4.52
CA MET A 237 7.83 -23.94 3.41
C MET A 237 9.12 -23.19 3.69
N ASP A 238 10.23 -23.69 3.13
CA ASP A 238 11.48 -22.96 3.18
C ASP A 238 11.35 -21.62 2.42
N ALA A 239 11.88 -20.54 3.00
CA ALA A 239 11.74 -19.21 2.41
C ALA A 239 12.44 -19.09 1.06
N HIS A 240 13.57 -19.77 0.87
CA HIS A 240 14.31 -19.78 -0.37
C HIS A 240 13.60 -20.62 -1.44
N GLU A 241 12.99 -21.75 -1.05
CA GLU A 241 12.11 -22.52 -1.95
C GLU A 241 10.95 -21.66 -2.45
N PHE A 242 10.25 -20.97 -1.54
CA PHE A 242 9.17 -20.05 -1.89
C PHE A 242 9.58 -19.02 -2.95
N VAL A 243 10.69 -18.33 -2.68
CA VAL A 243 11.19 -17.26 -3.56
C VAL A 243 11.56 -17.79 -4.92
N SER A 244 12.24 -18.94 -4.99
CA SER A 244 12.63 -19.56 -6.25
C SER A 244 11.41 -19.93 -7.09
N VAL A 245 10.42 -20.59 -6.48
CA VAL A 245 9.16 -20.95 -7.16
C VAL A 245 8.37 -19.72 -7.60
N LEU A 246 8.36 -18.65 -6.80
CA LEU A 246 7.69 -17.40 -7.17
C LEU A 246 8.39 -16.73 -8.36
N PHE A 247 9.71 -16.66 -8.35
CA PHE A 247 10.47 -16.04 -9.45
C PHE A 247 10.35 -16.83 -10.74
N ASP A 248 10.43 -18.15 -10.69
CA ASP A 248 10.22 -18.99 -11.86
C ASP A 248 8.84 -18.79 -12.48
N ARG A 249 7.79 -18.62 -11.65
CA ARG A 249 6.44 -18.32 -12.13
C ARG A 249 6.35 -16.95 -12.78
N ILE A 250 6.92 -15.93 -12.14
CA ILE A 250 6.95 -14.57 -12.70
C ILE A 250 7.71 -14.58 -14.01
N ASP A 251 8.92 -15.14 -14.07
CA ASP A 251 9.73 -15.22 -15.29
C ASP A 251 9.02 -16.01 -16.39
N THR A 252 8.28 -17.08 -16.05
CA THR A 252 7.47 -17.83 -17.01
C THR A 252 6.33 -16.99 -17.59
N VAL A 253 5.62 -16.23 -16.76
CA VAL A 253 4.54 -15.32 -17.20
C VAL A 253 5.10 -14.19 -18.06
N LEU A 254 6.30 -13.69 -17.76
CA LEU A 254 6.89 -12.54 -18.44
C LEU A 254 7.75 -12.91 -19.66
N LYS A 255 8.00 -14.20 -19.92
CA LYS A 255 8.99 -14.68 -20.89
C LYS A 255 8.86 -14.06 -22.29
N ASP A 256 7.64 -13.92 -22.80
CA ASP A 256 7.35 -13.39 -24.14
C ASP A 256 6.94 -11.89 -24.11
N THR A 257 7.15 -11.23 -22.99
CA THR A 257 6.83 -9.81 -22.78
C THR A 257 8.11 -8.96 -22.77
N PRO A 258 8.04 -7.64 -22.99
CA PRO A 258 9.20 -6.75 -22.82
C PRO A 258 9.74 -6.71 -21.38
N PHE A 259 9.02 -7.29 -20.41
CA PHE A 259 9.37 -7.32 -18.99
C PHE A 259 10.08 -8.61 -18.56
N SER A 260 10.45 -9.50 -19.50
CA SER A 260 11.11 -10.80 -19.24
C SER A 260 12.39 -10.74 -18.40
N LYS A 261 13.02 -9.57 -18.28
CA LYS A 261 14.26 -9.36 -17.51
C LYS A 261 14.09 -8.49 -16.27
N VAL A 262 12.87 -8.18 -15.83
CA VAL A 262 12.64 -7.29 -14.67
C VAL A 262 13.34 -7.81 -13.41
N LEU A 263 13.16 -9.10 -13.08
CA LEU A 263 13.82 -9.71 -11.92
C LEU A 263 15.33 -9.73 -12.09
N GLN A 264 15.80 -10.15 -13.26
CA GLN A 264 17.23 -10.22 -13.59
C GLN A 264 17.93 -8.87 -13.52
N ASN A 265 17.30 -7.79 -13.99
CA ASN A 265 17.89 -6.46 -14.00
C ASN A 265 18.04 -5.87 -12.59
N CYS A 266 17.16 -6.24 -11.65
CA CYS A 266 17.19 -5.69 -10.30
C CYS A 266 17.98 -6.54 -9.30
N MET A 267 17.86 -7.87 -9.36
CA MET A 267 18.45 -8.78 -8.36
C MET A 267 19.36 -9.85 -8.96
N GLY A 268 19.38 -9.97 -10.29
CA GLY A 268 20.13 -11.02 -10.95
C GLY A 268 21.62 -10.72 -11.04
N GLY A 269 22.43 -11.72 -10.68
CA GLY A 269 23.86 -11.79 -10.94
C GLY A 269 24.22 -12.89 -11.93
N THR A 270 25.50 -12.97 -12.27
CA THR A 270 26.08 -14.08 -13.05
C THR A 270 27.28 -14.64 -12.31
N VAL A 271 27.35 -15.96 -12.21
CA VAL A 271 28.48 -16.69 -11.64
C VAL A 271 29.12 -17.52 -12.75
N ALA A 272 30.44 -17.52 -12.81
CA ALA A 272 31.20 -18.35 -13.73
C ALA A 272 31.76 -19.57 -12.98
N HIS A 273 31.20 -20.74 -13.25
CA HIS A 273 31.73 -22.01 -12.77
C HIS A 273 32.91 -22.41 -13.63
N GLN A 274 34.08 -22.52 -13.01
CA GLN A 274 35.33 -22.84 -13.69
C GLN A 274 35.86 -24.19 -13.23
N ILE A 275 36.20 -25.04 -14.19
CA ILE A 275 36.89 -26.30 -13.95
C ILE A 275 38.27 -26.19 -14.58
N ILE A 276 39.30 -26.17 -13.73
CA ILE A 276 40.69 -26.04 -14.14
C ILE A 276 41.38 -27.38 -13.89
N CYS A 277 41.77 -28.07 -14.95
CA CYS A 277 42.50 -29.32 -14.80
C CYS A 277 43.93 -29.05 -14.32
N LYS A 278 44.40 -29.79 -13.31
CA LYS A 278 45.78 -29.68 -12.82
C LYS A 278 46.80 -30.46 -13.67
N THR A 279 46.34 -31.46 -14.43
CA THR A 279 47.20 -32.37 -15.19
C THR A 279 47.26 -32.08 -16.69
N CYS A 280 46.34 -31.25 -17.22
CA CYS A 280 46.33 -30.82 -18.61
C CYS A 280 45.93 -29.33 -18.72
N PRO A 281 46.19 -28.65 -19.84
CA PRO A 281 45.86 -27.22 -19.99
C PRO A 281 44.36 -26.93 -20.20
N HIS A 282 43.48 -27.94 -20.08
CA HIS A 282 42.06 -27.78 -20.30
C HIS A 282 41.40 -26.96 -19.18
N ARG A 283 40.64 -25.94 -19.59
CA ARG A 283 39.81 -25.12 -18.71
C ARG A 283 38.40 -25.06 -19.29
N SER A 284 37.43 -25.48 -18.50
CA SER A 284 36.02 -25.33 -18.84
C SER A 284 35.42 -24.21 -18.01
N GLU A 285 34.56 -23.40 -18.63
CA GLU A 285 33.84 -22.32 -17.98
C GLU A 285 32.37 -22.37 -18.39
N ARG A 286 31.48 -22.33 -17.40
CA ARG A 286 30.04 -22.25 -17.59
C ARG A 286 29.50 -21.09 -16.77
N THR A 287 28.82 -20.17 -17.43
CA THR A 287 28.14 -19.07 -16.75
C THR A 287 26.71 -19.46 -16.40
N GLU A 288 26.30 -19.20 -15.16
CA GLU A 288 24.95 -19.41 -14.67
C GLU A 288 24.42 -18.12 -14.03
N LEU A 289 23.11 -17.90 -14.14
CA LEU A 289 22.43 -16.76 -13.51
C LEU A 289 22.08 -17.13 -12.06
N PHE A 290 22.16 -16.16 -11.15
CA PHE A 290 21.73 -16.36 -9.77
C PHE A 290 20.95 -15.14 -9.26
N TYR A 291 20.00 -15.36 -8.36
CA TYR A 291 19.29 -14.30 -7.63
C TYR A 291 19.78 -14.14 -6.18
N TYR A 292 20.49 -15.14 -5.67
CA TYR A 292 21.02 -15.18 -4.31
C TYR A 292 22.32 -16.01 -4.29
N ILE A 293 23.11 -15.82 -3.23
CA ILE A 293 24.35 -16.58 -3.00
C ILE A 293 24.17 -17.36 -1.71
N SER A 294 24.17 -18.68 -1.81
CA SER A 294 24.14 -19.58 -0.66
C SER A 294 25.54 -19.75 -0.10
N VAL A 295 25.77 -19.24 1.12
CA VAL A 295 27.09 -19.25 1.76
C VAL A 295 27.11 -20.19 2.97
N GLN A 296 28.26 -20.82 3.22
CA GLN A 296 28.41 -21.73 4.36
C GLN A 296 28.45 -20.96 5.68
N VAL A 297 27.58 -21.32 6.63
CA VAL A 297 27.55 -20.71 7.97
C VAL A 297 28.38 -21.51 8.99
N LYS A 298 28.34 -22.84 8.91
CA LYS A 298 29.06 -23.71 9.84
C LYS A 298 30.56 -23.47 9.72
N ASN A 299 31.23 -23.27 10.86
CA ASN A 299 32.68 -23.02 10.97
C ASN A 299 33.18 -21.72 10.32
N LYS A 300 32.30 -20.74 10.07
CA LYS A 300 32.68 -19.40 9.58
C LYS A 300 32.25 -18.35 10.60
N LYS A 301 33.09 -17.35 10.86
CA LYS A 301 32.83 -16.32 11.88
C LYS A 301 31.98 -15.15 11.35
N ASN A 302 32.04 -14.92 10.05
CA ASN A 302 31.39 -13.77 9.40
C ASN A 302 31.13 -14.08 7.92
N ILE A 303 30.31 -13.24 7.28
CA ILE A 303 29.93 -13.39 5.86
C ILE A 303 31.14 -13.36 4.93
N LYS A 304 32.19 -12.59 5.26
CA LYS A 304 33.39 -12.49 4.44
C LYS A 304 34.10 -13.84 4.35
N GLU A 305 34.31 -14.52 5.47
CA GLU A 305 34.89 -15.87 5.49
C GLU A 305 34.02 -16.89 4.74
N SER A 306 32.69 -16.74 4.79
CA SER A 306 31.76 -17.61 4.05
C SER A 306 31.81 -17.37 2.54
N LEU A 307 32.00 -16.11 2.10
CA LEU A 307 32.18 -15.76 0.68
C LEU A 307 33.58 -16.17 0.17
N GLU A 308 34.62 -16.03 1.00
CA GLU A 308 35.96 -16.51 0.68
C GLU A 308 35.92 -18.03 0.45
N ALA A 309 35.24 -18.78 1.31
CA ALA A 309 35.04 -20.23 1.16
C ALA A 309 34.23 -20.60 -0.09
N TYR A 310 33.24 -19.78 -0.46
CA TYR A 310 32.46 -19.99 -1.68
C TYR A 310 33.32 -19.90 -2.96
N ILE A 311 34.40 -19.10 -2.92
CA ILE A 311 35.28 -18.87 -4.07
C ILE A 311 36.52 -19.78 -4.03
N GLU A 312 36.92 -20.28 -2.86
CA GLU A 312 38.09 -21.16 -2.66
C GLU A 312 38.04 -22.41 -3.55
N GLY A 313 36.83 -22.88 -3.87
CA GLY A 313 36.57 -24.00 -4.77
C GLY A 313 36.95 -25.35 -4.16
N ASP A 314 36.44 -26.42 -4.76
CA ASP A 314 36.70 -27.79 -4.30
C ASP A 314 37.68 -28.51 -5.23
N ILE A 315 38.57 -29.32 -4.63
CA ILE A 315 39.48 -30.17 -5.38
C ILE A 315 38.76 -31.49 -5.72
N LEU A 316 38.52 -31.72 -7.01
CA LEU A 316 37.93 -32.95 -7.53
C LEU A 316 39.00 -34.04 -7.70
N GLU A 317 39.10 -34.95 -6.75
CA GLU A 317 40.07 -36.07 -6.72
C GLU A 317 39.38 -37.44 -6.49
N GLY A 318 40.07 -38.52 -6.85
CA GLY A 318 39.59 -39.90 -6.66
C GLY A 318 38.38 -40.25 -7.53
N ASP A 319 37.35 -40.86 -6.92
CA ASP A 319 36.12 -41.27 -7.62
C ASP A 319 35.27 -40.08 -8.12
N ASN A 320 35.52 -38.87 -7.62
CA ASN A 320 34.88 -37.62 -8.06
C ASN A 320 35.75 -36.83 -9.06
N ALA A 321 36.82 -37.43 -9.58
CA ALA A 321 37.70 -36.76 -10.53
C ALA A 321 36.93 -36.36 -11.81
N TYR A 322 37.18 -35.14 -12.27
CA TYR A 322 36.54 -34.62 -13.47
C TYR A 322 36.99 -35.40 -14.71
N LEU A 323 36.03 -35.99 -15.43
CA LEU A 323 36.28 -36.64 -16.71
C LEU A 323 36.54 -35.57 -17.78
N CYS A 324 37.80 -35.23 -17.98
CA CYS A 324 38.22 -34.29 -19.01
C CYS A 324 38.06 -34.91 -20.41
N THR A 325 36.94 -34.64 -21.08
CA THR A 325 36.76 -34.97 -22.50
C THR A 325 37.58 -33.99 -23.34
N LYS A 326 38.86 -34.34 -23.58
CA LYS A 326 39.88 -33.67 -24.42
C LYS A 326 39.70 -32.17 -24.68
#